data_AF-A0A6G1IIP0-F1
#
_entry.id   AF-A0A6G1IIP0-F1
#
_cell.length_a   1.000
_cell.length_b   1.000
_cell.length_c   1.000
_cell.angle_alpha   90.00
_cell.angle_beta   90.00
_cell.angle_gamma   90.00
#
_symmetry.space_group_name_H-M   'P 1'
#
loop_
_entity.id
_entity.type
_entity.pdbx_description
1 polymer ?
#
loop_
_entity_poly.entity_id
_entity_poly.type
_entity_poly.pdbx_seq_one_letter_code
_entity_poly.pdbx_strand_id
1 'polypeptide(L)'
;MSRPMSMPDFSALLDASTPLHSRREIPRKKPSISLAAGLIMATTDSPKSLPNTPQQGKVGKIGEEWSHNLFYAYAGTVDGGGRGEGAGRANGWWADYAKSPPYTLTFASASICERWWSLVQREYPESTRTGPQLFILKGDDVQEQIQNNPRFFDLRNKWFYTESTAVIPLQDYKGHLVTAAPGPAPKEEKEEAFNMAALTTALDRMNSMINENSAQIRALSVAQSEGLRRMQEINESNAGQIKALADSQAKLQSIVDQNASHYIALSNSSFKNQEQVKSGVGRANEGWWREVKSALQSNAGQIEALADGQMQLSRTCEGMIRSIESLGHTVGRVSDTMSSALSDTASNGSSFSTVASQILPPPRKLNRKIKGVWYEYDNSPASSPRKSVLDTPPKSPLSNRRV
;
A
#
# COMPACT_ATOMS: atom_id res chain seq x y z
N MET A 1 -1.72 7.42 -42.64
CA MET A 1 -2.45 6.61 -41.63
C MET A 1 -1.91 6.96 -40.25
N SER A 2 -2.77 7.52 -39.42
CA SER A 2 -2.49 8.13 -38.12
C SER A 2 -2.26 7.07 -37.04
N ARG A 3 -1.19 7.26 -36.24
CA ARG A 3 -0.91 6.47 -35.04
C ARG A 3 -1.81 6.93 -33.88
N PRO A 4 -2.30 6.04 -33.01
CA PRO A 4 -3.07 6.44 -31.83
C PRO A 4 -2.17 7.09 -30.76
N MET A 5 -2.50 8.32 -30.36
CA MET A 5 -1.90 9.07 -29.25
C MET A 5 -2.45 8.61 -27.89
N SER A 6 -2.08 7.40 -27.43
CA SER A 6 -2.40 7.02 -26.05
C SER A 6 -1.42 5.98 -25.51
N MET A 7 -0.15 6.36 -25.36
CA MET A 7 0.77 5.77 -24.40
C MET A 7 1.94 6.73 -24.21
N PRO A 8 2.28 7.16 -22.98
CA PRO A 8 3.53 7.87 -22.73
C PRO A 8 4.71 6.97 -23.12
N ASP A 9 5.65 7.52 -23.88
CA ASP A 9 6.84 6.81 -24.35
C ASP A 9 7.74 6.44 -23.15
N PHE A 10 7.82 5.14 -22.85
CA PHE A 10 8.72 4.60 -21.82
C PHE A 10 10.21 4.72 -22.21
N SER A 11 10.51 5.18 -23.42
CA SER A 11 11.86 5.49 -23.89
C SER A 11 12.54 6.59 -23.07
N ALA A 12 11.78 7.47 -22.40
CA ALA A 12 12.33 8.53 -21.55
C ALA A 12 12.85 8.03 -20.18
N LEU A 13 12.53 6.80 -19.77
CA LEU A 13 12.98 6.24 -18.49
C LEU A 13 14.31 5.48 -18.57
N LEU A 14 14.82 5.22 -19.77
CA LEU A 14 16.06 4.46 -19.99
C LEU A 14 17.25 5.33 -20.43
N ASP A 15 17.06 6.63 -20.67
CA ASP A 15 18.16 7.55 -21.00
C ASP A 15 18.64 8.29 -19.75
N ALA A 16 19.53 7.64 -19.00
CA ALA A 16 20.17 8.19 -17.81
C ALA A 16 21.35 9.14 -18.13
N SER A 17 21.40 9.75 -19.32
CA SER A 17 22.61 10.42 -19.79
C SER A 17 22.44 11.82 -20.42
N THR A 18 21.41 12.58 -20.07
CA THR A 18 21.34 14.02 -20.44
C THR A 18 21.08 14.94 -19.24
N PRO A 19 21.99 15.90 -18.95
CA PRO A 19 21.87 16.79 -17.79
C PRO A 19 21.00 18.01 -18.11
N LEU A 20 19.94 18.23 -17.33
CA LEU A 20 19.19 19.49 -17.34
C LEU A 20 19.93 20.56 -16.51
N HIS A 21 20.68 21.42 -17.21
CA HIS A 21 21.06 22.78 -16.81
C HIS A 21 20.14 23.76 -17.58
N SER A 22 19.65 24.92 -17.12
CA SER A 22 20.06 25.84 -16.06
C SER A 22 19.08 27.03 -15.91
N ARG A 23 18.89 27.56 -14.68
CA ARG A 23 18.69 29.00 -14.28
C ARG A 23 18.17 29.01 -12.83
N ARG A 24 18.78 29.61 -11.80
CA ARG A 24 19.73 30.73 -11.69
C ARG A 24 20.80 30.44 -10.61
N GLU A 25 22.00 30.93 -10.89
CA GLU A 25 23.22 30.90 -10.06
C GLU A 25 23.20 31.90 -8.88
N ILE A 26 24.12 31.68 -7.90
CA ILE A 26 25.02 32.61 -7.14
C ILE A 26 25.52 31.89 -5.84
N PRO A 27 26.77 32.07 -5.30
CA PRO A 27 27.88 31.14 -5.56
C PRO A 27 28.66 30.61 -4.31
N ARG A 28 29.38 29.48 -4.52
CA ARG A 28 30.69 29.05 -3.96
C ARG A 28 30.98 29.16 -2.44
N LYS A 29 31.43 28.04 -1.82
CA LYS A 29 32.87 27.77 -1.50
C LYS A 29 33.10 26.47 -0.67
N LYS A 30 33.99 25.64 -1.24
CA LYS A 30 34.98 24.70 -0.66
C LYS A 30 34.59 23.26 -0.28
N PRO A 31 35.50 22.28 -0.54
CA PRO A 31 35.34 20.86 -0.23
C PRO A 31 35.94 20.50 1.15
N SER A 32 35.38 19.49 1.81
CA SER A 32 36.02 18.80 2.95
C SER A 32 36.06 17.30 2.61
N ILE A 33 37.22 16.75 2.20
CA ILE A 33 38.29 16.22 3.06
C ILE A 33 37.78 15.12 4.01
N SER A 34 38.04 13.89 3.58
CA SER A 34 38.65 12.78 4.32
C SER A 34 38.12 12.41 5.71
N LEU A 35 37.42 11.28 5.77
CA LEU A 35 37.26 10.44 6.98
C LEU A 35 38.08 9.16 6.79
N ALA A 36 39.40 9.28 6.94
CA ALA A 36 40.33 8.15 7.02
C ALA A 36 41.57 8.59 7.79
N ALA A 37 41.47 8.66 9.11
CA ALA A 37 42.59 8.65 10.06
C ALA A 37 42.01 8.68 11.48
N GLY A 38 42.37 7.71 12.32
CA GLY A 38 42.03 7.78 13.74
C GLY A 38 41.76 6.46 14.47
N LEU A 39 42.18 5.31 13.92
CA LEU A 39 42.41 4.11 14.72
C LEU A 39 43.77 4.30 15.40
N ILE A 40 43.78 4.92 16.58
CA ILE A 40 44.95 4.95 17.47
C ILE A 40 44.53 4.40 18.82
N MET A 41 45.08 3.22 19.10
CA MET A 41 45.18 2.62 20.42
C MET A 41 45.88 3.58 21.38
N ALA A 42 45.30 3.78 22.56
CA ALA A 42 46.00 4.30 23.72
C ALA A 42 45.71 3.38 24.90
N THR A 43 46.64 2.45 25.11
CA THR A 43 46.89 1.80 26.38
C THR A 43 47.55 2.78 27.35
N THR A 44 47.35 2.53 28.65
CA THR A 44 48.11 3.04 29.81
C THR A 44 48.17 4.55 30.03
N ASP A 45 47.31 5.06 30.93
CA ASP A 45 47.76 5.62 32.22
C ASP A 45 46.60 6.13 33.07
N SER A 46 46.64 5.75 34.35
CA SER A 46 45.82 6.28 35.45
C SER A 46 46.38 7.63 35.91
N PRO A 47 45.54 8.60 36.34
CA PRO A 47 45.54 8.87 37.78
C PRO A 47 44.19 9.28 38.39
N LYS A 48 43.95 8.73 39.59
CA LYS A 48 43.47 9.36 40.84
C LYS A 48 42.38 10.47 40.82
N SER A 49 41.30 10.12 41.52
CA SER A 49 40.53 10.91 42.52
C SER A 49 39.71 12.14 42.09
N LEU A 50 38.38 11.99 42.25
CA LEU A 50 37.32 12.96 42.58
C LEU A 50 37.75 13.99 43.68
N PRO A 51 37.09 15.17 43.86
CA PRO A 51 35.61 15.30 43.87
C PRO A 51 34.96 16.64 43.40
N ASN A 52 33.63 16.57 43.24
CA ASN A 52 32.60 17.62 43.47
C ASN A 52 32.82 19.05 42.95
N THR A 53 32.03 19.45 41.94
CA THR A 53 30.99 20.53 42.01
C THR A 53 30.53 20.88 40.58
N PRO A 54 29.22 20.96 40.26
CA PRO A 54 28.80 21.65 39.06
C PRO A 54 28.97 23.15 39.31
N GLN A 55 29.91 23.76 38.58
CA GLN A 55 30.07 25.22 38.54
C GLN A 55 28.77 25.85 38.02
N GLN A 56 28.06 26.54 38.91
CA GLN A 56 27.09 27.56 38.53
C GLN A 56 27.84 28.63 37.72
N GLY A 57 27.60 28.61 36.41
CA GLY A 57 27.99 29.68 35.50
C GLY A 57 27.43 31.00 35.98
N LYS A 58 28.31 31.99 36.01
CA LYS A 58 28.11 33.34 36.54
C LYS A 58 26.89 34.05 35.95
N VAL A 59 26.20 34.74 36.85
CA VAL A 59 25.22 35.80 36.63
C VAL A 59 25.75 36.79 35.58
N GLY A 60 25.11 36.80 34.41
CA GLY A 60 25.27 37.80 33.37
C GLY A 60 23.94 38.48 33.11
N LYS A 61 23.86 39.77 33.47
CA LYS A 61 22.91 40.80 33.03
C LYS A 61 21.42 40.42 32.98
N ILE A 62 20.64 41.11 33.83
CA ILE A 62 19.19 41.26 33.75
C ILE A 62 18.84 42.03 32.47
N GLY A 63 19.00 41.39 31.32
CA GLY A 63 18.21 41.62 30.12
C GLY A 63 17.11 40.57 30.09
N GLU A 64 16.01 40.84 29.42
CA GLU A 64 14.88 39.90 29.24
C GLU A 64 15.25 38.70 28.35
N GLU A 65 16.37 38.05 28.63
CA GLU A 65 16.89 36.98 27.82
C GLU A 65 16.15 35.69 28.20
N TRP A 66 15.55 35.06 27.19
CA TRP A 66 14.93 33.76 27.32
C TRP A 66 16.00 32.74 27.70
N SER A 67 15.68 31.79 28.58
CA SER A 67 16.66 30.76 28.91
C SER A 67 16.94 29.91 27.67
N HIS A 68 18.22 29.60 27.44
CA HIS A 68 18.65 28.66 26.42
C HIS A 68 18.57 27.20 26.90
N ASN A 69 17.94 26.96 28.06
CA ASN A 69 17.77 25.63 28.62
C ASN A 69 16.59 24.91 27.96
N LEU A 70 16.62 23.58 28.00
CA LEU A 70 15.47 22.77 27.59
C LEU A 70 14.23 23.18 28.38
N PHE A 71 13.13 23.36 27.67
CA PHE A 71 11.85 23.73 28.26
C PHE A 71 10.90 22.54 28.19
N TYR A 72 10.36 22.14 29.33
CA TYR A 72 9.46 21.00 29.46
C TYR A 72 8.05 21.48 29.74
N ALA A 73 7.08 20.83 29.12
CA ALA A 73 5.67 21.09 29.36
C ALA A 73 4.82 19.84 29.21
N TYR A 74 3.70 19.80 29.90
CA TYR A 74 2.68 18.78 29.70
C TYR A 74 1.67 19.21 28.65
N ALA A 75 1.28 18.26 27.81
CA ALA A 75 0.13 18.37 26.92
C ALA A 75 -0.93 17.36 27.32
N GLY A 76 -2.11 17.85 27.65
CA GLY A 76 -3.31 17.04 27.81
C GLY A 76 -4.15 17.08 26.53
N THR A 77 -4.68 15.92 26.13
CA THR A 77 -5.74 15.83 25.12
C THR A 77 -7.08 15.85 25.84
N VAL A 78 -8.02 16.68 25.36
CA VAL A 78 -9.42 16.57 25.78
C VAL A 78 -10.12 15.81 24.68
N ASP A 79 -10.34 14.52 24.90
CA ASP A 79 -11.11 13.70 23.97
C ASP A 79 -12.54 14.25 23.93
N GLY A 80 -12.87 14.93 22.83
CA GLY A 80 -14.18 15.55 22.59
C GLY A 80 -15.31 14.54 22.35
N GLY A 81 -15.17 13.30 22.80
CA GLY A 81 -16.03 12.16 22.49
C GLY A 81 -17.39 12.15 23.20
N GLY A 82 -17.68 13.11 24.07
CA GLY A 82 -18.94 13.18 24.81
C GLY A 82 -19.92 14.19 24.24
N ARG A 83 -20.53 13.92 23.07
CA ARG A 83 -21.83 14.54 22.70
C ARG A 83 -22.92 14.01 23.64
N GLY A 84 -22.91 14.45 24.89
CA GLY A 84 -24.01 14.32 25.82
C GLY A 84 -24.59 15.71 26.06
N GLU A 85 -25.65 16.06 25.34
CA GLU A 85 -26.54 17.16 25.72
C GLU A 85 -27.10 16.86 27.11
N GLY A 86 -26.48 17.44 28.14
CA GLY A 86 -26.86 17.24 29.54
C GLY A 86 -26.40 18.43 30.36
N ALA A 87 -27.29 19.41 30.46
CA ALA A 87 -27.06 20.69 31.12
C ALA A 87 -26.57 20.55 32.58
N GLY A 88 -25.56 21.36 32.92
CA GLY A 88 -25.47 22.00 34.23
C GLY A 88 -24.68 21.28 35.31
N ARG A 89 -23.34 21.30 35.25
CA ARG A 89 -22.47 21.50 36.44
C ARG A 89 -21.17 22.20 36.05
N ALA A 90 -20.96 23.38 36.63
CA ALA A 90 -19.92 24.34 36.26
C ALA A 90 -18.49 24.03 36.76
N ASN A 91 -18.18 22.85 37.33
CA ASN A 91 -16.89 22.62 38.01
C ASN A 91 -16.15 21.31 37.62
N GLY A 92 -16.49 20.68 36.49
CA GLY A 92 -16.00 19.34 36.13
C GLY A 92 -14.83 19.23 35.13
N TRP A 93 -14.34 20.34 34.57
CA TRP A 93 -13.40 20.31 33.42
C TRP A 93 -11.99 19.77 33.75
N TRP A 94 -11.67 19.51 35.03
CA TRP A 94 -10.40 18.94 35.46
C TRP A 94 -10.44 17.42 35.71
N ALA A 95 -11.62 16.81 35.73
CA ALA A 95 -11.77 15.40 36.12
C ALA A 95 -11.40 14.42 35.00
N ASP A 96 -11.51 14.82 33.74
CA ASP A 96 -11.24 13.94 32.59
C ASP A 96 -9.77 13.93 32.14
N TYR A 97 -8.88 14.72 32.76
CA TYR A 97 -7.43 14.64 32.53
C TYR A 97 -6.81 13.29 32.94
N ALA A 98 -7.56 12.46 33.67
CA ALA A 98 -7.05 11.23 34.25
C ALA A 98 -7.05 10.02 33.29
N LYS A 99 -7.60 10.15 32.08
CA LYS A 99 -7.82 8.98 31.20
C LYS A 99 -6.80 8.78 30.08
N SER A 100 -6.06 9.81 29.65
CA SER A 100 -4.93 9.66 28.74
C SER A 100 -3.62 10.00 29.47
N PRO A 101 -2.54 9.20 29.33
CA PRO A 101 -1.26 9.54 29.94
C PRO A 101 -0.79 10.90 29.40
N PRO A 102 -0.41 11.86 30.27
CA PRO A 102 -0.01 13.18 29.83
C PRO A 102 1.23 13.06 28.95
N TYR A 103 1.19 13.69 27.78
CA TYR A 103 2.36 13.76 26.92
C TYR A 103 3.30 14.82 27.45
N THR A 104 4.60 14.52 27.45
CA THR A 104 5.64 15.50 27.77
C THR A 104 6.13 16.12 26.47
N LEU A 105 5.92 17.42 26.30
CA LEU A 105 6.50 18.23 25.25
C LEU A 105 7.86 18.74 25.72
N THR A 106 8.90 18.43 24.96
CA THR A 106 10.26 18.92 25.20
C THR A 106 10.64 19.88 24.09
N PHE A 107 11.00 21.10 24.45
CA PHE A 107 11.44 22.15 23.54
C PHE A 107 12.91 22.47 23.77
N ALA A 108 13.61 22.84 22.69
CA ALA A 108 15.01 23.24 22.78
C ALA A 108 15.22 24.54 23.58
N SER A 109 14.20 25.40 23.68
CA SER A 109 14.19 26.59 24.55
C SER A 109 12.76 27.06 24.85
N ALA A 110 12.61 27.92 25.86
CA ALA A 110 11.32 28.55 26.18
C ALA A 110 10.82 29.47 25.04
N SER A 111 11.73 30.15 24.33
CA SER A 111 11.36 30.98 23.17
C SER A 111 10.82 30.16 21.99
N ILE A 112 11.33 28.94 21.81
CA ILE A 112 10.82 28.00 20.81
C ILE A 112 9.44 27.50 21.21
N CYS A 113 9.21 27.22 22.50
CA CYS A 113 7.90 26.88 23.02
C CYS A 113 6.87 27.98 22.74
N GLU A 114 7.21 29.25 22.98
CA GLU A 114 6.32 30.38 22.71
C GLU A 114 5.99 30.54 21.22
N ARG A 115 7.00 30.41 20.35
CA ARG A 115 6.80 30.47 18.90
C ARG A 115 5.95 29.30 18.40
N TRP A 116 6.18 28.10 18.94
CA TRP A 116 5.38 26.92 18.64
C TRP A 116 3.93 27.14 19.07
N TRP A 117 3.71 27.64 20.29
CA TRP A 117 2.38 27.91 20.83
C TRP A 117 1.62 28.95 20.01
N SER A 118 2.29 30.02 19.57
CA SER A 118 1.70 31.05 18.69
C SER A 118 1.16 30.46 17.38
N LEU A 119 1.85 29.46 16.81
CA LEU A 119 1.37 28.73 15.63
C LEU A 119 0.20 27.82 15.96
N VAL A 120 0.27 27.09 17.08
CA VAL A 120 -0.82 26.22 17.54
C VAL A 120 -2.10 27.03 17.75
N GLN A 121 -2.03 28.19 18.40
CA GLN A 121 -3.20 29.06 18.60
C GLN A 121 -3.82 29.52 17.28
N ARG A 122 -3.02 29.71 16.24
CA ARG A 122 -3.50 30.15 14.92
C ARG A 122 -4.17 29.02 14.13
N GLU A 123 -3.60 27.82 14.15
CA GLU A 123 -4.16 26.67 13.41
C GLU A 123 -5.27 25.95 14.20
N TYR A 124 -5.18 25.96 15.53
CA TYR A 124 -6.05 25.23 16.47
C TYR A 124 -6.55 26.18 17.57
N PRO A 125 -7.48 27.10 17.26
CA PRO A 125 -7.96 28.13 18.19
C PRO A 125 -8.67 27.56 19.42
N GLU A 126 -9.11 26.30 19.34
CA GLU A 126 -9.73 25.55 20.44
C GLU A 126 -8.73 25.08 21.51
N SER A 127 -7.43 25.14 21.21
CA SER A 127 -6.37 24.79 22.16
C SER A 127 -6.16 25.92 23.17
N THR A 128 -6.01 25.57 24.44
CA THR A 128 -5.83 26.53 25.53
C THR A 128 -4.55 26.27 26.31
N ARG A 129 -3.96 27.33 26.87
CA ARG A 129 -2.76 27.25 27.71
C ARG A 129 -3.12 27.72 29.12
N THR A 130 -3.22 26.76 30.03
CA THR A 130 -3.57 27.02 31.43
C THR A 130 -2.38 27.58 32.21
N GLY A 131 -1.16 27.23 31.82
CA GLY A 131 0.04 27.68 32.52
C GLY A 131 1.29 27.68 31.65
N PRO A 132 2.44 28.08 32.22
CA PRO A 132 3.70 28.15 31.49
C PRO A 132 4.05 26.79 30.85
N GLN A 133 3.85 25.72 31.62
CA GLN A 133 4.19 24.34 31.27
C GLN A 133 2.97 23.44 31.05
N LEU A 134 1.76 24.00 30.88
CA LEU A 134 0.54 23.21 30.72
C LEU A 134 -0.27 23.65 29.51
N PHE A 135 -0.33 22.75 28.53
CA PHE A 135 -1.04 22.90 27.27
C PHE A 135 -2.22 21.94 27.21
N ILE A 136 -3.35 22.43 26.71
CA ILE A 136 -4.56 21.64 26.48
C ILE A 136 -4.84 21.70 24.99
N LEU A 137 -4.60 20.59 24.31
CA LEU A 137 -4.83 20.45 22.88
C LEU A 137 -6.21 19.81 22.68
N LYS A 138 -7.11 20.52 21.98
CA LYS A 138 -8.44 20.00 21.65
C LYS A 138 -8.45 19.44 20.24
N GLY A 139 -8.84 18.18 20.11
CA GLY A 139 -9.02 17.47 18.83
C GLY A 139 -8.40 16.08 18.89
N ASP A 140 -9.03 15.12 18.21
CA ASP A 140 -8.42 13.82 17.98
C ASP A 140 -7.16 14.01 17.14
N ASP A 141 -6.05 13.47 17.67
CA ASP A 141 -4.79 13.33 16.95
C ASP A 141 -4.09 14.64 16.53
N VAL A 142 -4.32 15.70 17.31
CA VAL A 142 -3.70 17.03 17.07
C VAL A 142 -2.16 16.94 17.07
N GLN A 143 -1.57 15.97 17.76
CA GLN A 143 -0.11 15.78 17.79
C GLN A 143 0.47 15.29 16.46
N GLU A 144 -0.10 14.26 15.84
CA GLU A 144 0.34 13.80 14.52
C GLU A 144 0.10 14.87 13.47
N GLN A 145 -1.03 15.58 13.57
CA GLN A 145 -1.35 16.68 12.67
C GLN A 145 -0.35 17.85 12.79
N ILE A 146 0.06 18.24 14.01
CA ILE A 146 1.04 19.30 14.21
C ILE A 146 2.42 18.91 13.64
N GLN A 147 2.86 17.66 13.79
CA GLN A 147 4.15 17.21 13.23
C GLN A 147 4.15 17.18 11.70
N ASN A 148 3.01 16.84 11.09
CA ASN A 148 2.86 16.72 9.64
C ASN A 148 2.51 18.06 8.96
N ASN A 149 2.13 19.08 9.72
CA ASN A 149 1.75 20.37 9.15
C ASN A 149 3.00 21.15 8.65
N PRO A 150 3.03 21.57 7.36
CA PRO A 150 4.18 22.25 6.78
C PRO A 150 4.51 23.60 7.45
N ARG A 151 3.55 24.23 8.15
CA ARG A 151 3.79 25.47 8.89
C ARG A 151 4.71 25.30 10.10
N PHE A 152 4.85 24.07 10.59
CA PHE A 152 5.72 23.73 11.73
C PHE A 152 7.11 23.21 11.28
N PHE A 153 7.40 23.18 9.99
CA PHE A 153 8.64 22.59 9.44
C PHE A 153 9.91 23.20 10.06
N ASP A 154 9.95 24.52 10.23
CA ASP A 154 11.08 25.24 10.85
C ASP A 154 11.33 24.86 12.31
N LEU A 155 10.31 24.32 12.98
CA LEU A 155 10.34 23.95 14.40
C LEU A 155 10.44 22.44 14.60
N ARG A 156 10.25 21.61 13.56
CA ARG A 156 10.15 20.15 13.67
C ARG A 156 11.34 19.50 14.38
N ASN A 157 12.55 20.04 14.21
CA ASN A 157 13.77 19.52 14.84
C ASN A 157 14.12 20.19 16.18
N LYS A 158 13.23 21.07 16.68
CA LYS A 158 13.44 21.90 17.86
C LYS A 158 12.47 21.60 19.00
N TRP A 159 11.54 20.68 18.78
CA TRP A 159 10.68 20.13 19.80
C TRP A 159 10.36 18.68 19.45
N PHE A 160 10.02 17.90 20.47
CA PHE A 160 9.48 16.56 20.30
C PHE A 160 8.50 16.28 21.43
N TYR A 161 7.62 15.32 21.23
CA TYR A 161 6.73 14.82 22.29
C TYR A 161 7.16 13.42 22.69
N THR A 162 6.89 13.06 23.94
CA THR A 162 7.14 11.72 24.46
C THR A 162 6.00 11.35 25.38
N GLU A 163 5.50 10.12 25.24
CA GLU A 163 4.60 9.50 26.20
C GLU A 163 5.40 9.21 27.47
N SER A 164 5.24 10.07 28.48
CA SER A 164 5.95 9.89 29.73
C SER A 164 5.18 10.49 30.89
N THR A 165 5.04 9.71 31.95
CA THR A 165 4.56 10.16 33.25
C THR A 165 5.68 10.76 34.11
N ALA A 166 6.85 11.04 33.51
CA ALA A 166 7.99 11.61 34.22
C ALA A 166 7.64 12.98 34.82
N VAL A 167 8.12 13.21 36.04
CA VAL A 167 8.02 14.51 36.73
C VAL A 167 8.94 15.49 36.03
N ILE A 168 8.38 16.52 35.39
CA ILE A 168 9.16 17.59 34.75
C ILE A 168 9.63 18.63 35.78
N PRO A 169 10.82 19.22 35.62
CA PRO A 169 11.25 20.31 36.48
C PRO A 169 10.33 21.52 36.34
N LEU A 170 10.01 22.17 37.47
CA LEU A 170 9.22 23.40 37.47
C LEU A 170 10.02 24.54 36.84
N GLN A 171 9.49 25.10 35.76
CA GLN A 171 10.11 26.19 35.03
C GLN A 171 9.17 27.39 34.92
N ASP A 172 9.73 28.59 35.01
CA ASP A 172 9.00 29.83 34.71
C ASP A 172 8.70 29.96 33.20
N TYR A 173 7.94 30.98 32.81
CA TYR A 173 7.61 31.26 31.41
C TYR A 173 8.84 31.55 30.53
N LYS A 174 9.99 31.84 31.13
CA LYS A 174 11.27 32.07 30.44
C LYS A 174 12.17 30.84 30.43
N GLY A 175 11.77 29.73 31.08
CA GLY A 175 12.52 28.49 31.18
C GLY A 175 13.57 28.44 32.29
N HIS A 176 13.51 29.29 33.31
CA HIS A 176 14.35 29.21 34.50
C HIS A 176 13.76 28.21 35.50
N LEU A 177 14.62 27.39 36.12
CA LEU A 177 14.22 26.43 37.14
C LEU A 177 13.77 27.18 38.39
N VAL A 178 12.52 26.98 38.79
CA VAL A 178 11.98 27.50 40.05
C VAL A 178 12.43 26.54 41.16
N THR A 179 13.60 26.79 41.74
CA THR A 179 14.05 26.04 42.91
C THR A 179 13.23 26.48 44.12
N ALA A 180 12.55 25.54 44.77
CA ALA A 180 11.89 25.79 46.05
C ALA A 180 12.94 26.26 47.09
N ALA A 181 12.57 27.27 47.88
CA ALA A 181 13.44 27.93 48.86
C ALA A 181 14.08 26.95 49.87
N PRO A 182 15.25 27.28 50.47
CA PRO A 182 15.89 26.47 51.49
C PRO A 182 15.00 26.39 52.76
N GLY A 183 14.96 25.19 53.36
CA GLY A 183 14.18 24.90 54.56
C GLY A 183 14.59 25.70 55.81
N PRO A 184 13.74 25.70 56.85
CA PRO A 184 13.93 26.49 58.06
C PRO A 184 15.13 25.98 58.88
N ALA A 185 16.02 26.89 59.27
CA ALA A 185 17.14 26.61 60.18
C ALA A 185 16.65 26.27 61.61
N PRO A 186 17.26 25.30 62.31
CA PRO A 186 16.91 24.96 63.67
C PRO A 186 17.47 26.01 64.64
N LYS A 187 16.65 26.47 65.60
CA LYS A 187 17.08 27.29 66.72
C LYS A 187 17.66 26.41 67.82
N GLU A 188 18.90 26.65 68.21
CA GLU A 188 19.56 26.09 69.39
C GLU A 188 19.14 26.89 70.64
N GLU A 189 18.72 26.21 71.72
CA GLU A 189 18.76 26.75 73.08
C GLU A 189 19.11 25.67 74.13
N LYS A 190 20.20 25.97 74.85
CA LYS A 190 20.55 25.72 76.26
C LYS A 190 20.83 24.30 76.77
N GLU A 191 22.06 24.21 77.30
CA GLU A 191 22.72 23.10 77.97
C GLU A 191 21.97 22.64 79.23
N GLU A 192 21.53 21.38 79.24
CA GLU A 192 21.19 20.64 80.46
C GLU A 192 22.33 19.69 80.83
N ALA A 193 22.48 19.47 82.14
CA ALA A 193 23.50 18.64 82.76
C ALA A 193 23.68 17.27 82.07
N PHE A 194 24.93 16.84 81.93
CA PHE A 194 25.34 15.59 81.28
C PHE A 194 24.69 14.37 81.95
N ASN A 195 23.56 13.93 81.40
CA ASN A 195 22.78 12.81 81.91
C ASN A 195 23.31 11.49 81.33
N MET A 196 24.14 10.78 82.09
CA MET A 196 24.73 9.49 81.66
C MET A 196 23.66 8.46 81.28
N ALA A 197 22.51 8.45 81.97
CA ALA A 197 21.38 7.56 81.64
C ALA A 197 20.72 7.90 80.29
N ALA A 198 20.65 9.19 79.94
CA ALA A 198 20.17 9.64 78.62
C ALA A 198 21.15 9.25 77.51
N LEU A 199 22.46 9.25 77.80
CA LEU A 199 23.48 8.75 76.88
C LEU A 199 23.36 7.24 76.66
N THR A 200 23.10 6.45 77.70
CA THR A 200 22.90 4.99 77.57
C THR A 200 21.65 4.68 76.75
N THR A 201 20.53 5.38 77.01
CA THR A 201 19.32 5.24 76.19
C THR A 201 19.51 5.73 74.76
N ALA A 202 20.33 6.78 74.54
CA ALA A 202 20.69 7.24 73.21
C ALA A 202 21.56 6.21 72.46
N LEU A 203 22.51 5.55 73.15
CA LEU A 203 23.33 4.48 72.59
C LEU A 203 22.50 3.24 72.25
N ASP A 204 21.55 2.85 73.10
CA ASP A 204 20.63 1.74 72.79
C ASP A 204 19.73 2.07 71.59
N ARG A 205 19.22 3.31 71.51
CA ARG A 205 18.49 3.80 70.34
C ARG A 205 19.34 3.76 69.08
N MET A 206 20.60 4.20 69.19
CA MET A 206 21.54 4.22 68.07
C MET A 206 21.88 2.80 67.62
N ASN A 207 22.08 1.87 68.56
CA ASN A 207 22.32 0.47 68.26
C ASN A 207 21.10 -0.19 67.60
N SER A 208 19.88 0.12 68.06
CA SER A 208 18.64 -0.29 67.39
C SER A 208 18.55 0.26 65.97
N MET A 209 18.79 1.57 65.78
CA MET A 209 18.77 2.20 64.46
C MET A 209 19.87 1.68 63.54
N ILE A 210 21.05 1.31 64.06
CA ILE A 210 22.12 0.69 63.28
C ILE A 210 21.70 -0.72 62.85
N ASN A 211 21.08 -1.50 63.73
CA ASN A 211 20.56 -2.81 63.37
C ASN A 211 19.47 -2.71 62.30
N GLU A 212 18.56 -1.75 62.43
CA GLU A 212 17.49 -1.48 61.47
C GLU A 212 18.04 -0.97 60.12
N ASN A 213 19.02 -0.07 60.14
CA ASN A 213 19.75 0.36 58.94
C ASN A 213 20.49 -0.81 58.29
N SER A 214 21.13 -1.69 59.07
CA SER A 214 21.82 -2.87 58.53
C SER A 214 20.85 -3.84 57.86
N ALA A 215 19.63 -3.95 58.39
CA ALA A 215 18.56 -4.77 57.82
C ALA A 215 18.00 -4.11 56.55
N GLN A 216 17.79 -2.79 56.55
CA GLN A 216 17.42 -2.04 55.36
C GLN A 216 18.47 -2.12 54.26
N ILE A 217 19.76 -1.99 54.57
CA ILE A 217 20.85 -2.12 53.60
C ILE A 217 20.87 -3.52 53.00
N ARG A 218 20.67 -4.56 53.81
CA ARG A 218 20.55 -5.94 53.31
C ARG A 218 19.33 -6.12 52.41
N ALA A 219 18.17 -5.58 52.79
CA ALA A 219 16.95 -5.63 51.98
C ALA A 219 17.11 -4.87 50.65
N LEU A 220 17.71 -3.68 50.68
CA LEU A 220 18.06 -2.89 49.49
C LEU A 220 19.04 -3.63 48.58
N SER A 221 20.06 -4.26 49.15
CA SER A 221 21.04 -5.03 48.38
C SER A 221 20.41 -6.26 47.70
N VAL A 222 19.46 -6.93 48.37
CA VAL A 222 18.71 -8.05 47.76
C VAL A 222 17.75 -7.53 46.70
N ALA A 223 17.03 -6.45 46.95
CA ALA A 223 16.14 -5.84 45.97
C ALA A 223 16.90 -5.35 44.73
N GLN A 224 18.09 -4.77 44.90
CA GLN A 224 18.94 -4.33 43.81
C GLN A 224 19.47 -5.51 42.99
N SER A 225 19.92 -6.59 43.63
CA SER A 225 20.41 -7.78 42.92
C SER A 225 19.29 -8.50 42.18
N GLU A 226 18.08 -8.57 42.76
CA GLU A 226 16.89 -9.11 42.10
C GLU A 226 16.43 -8.21 40.94
N GLY A 227 16.49 -6.89 41.09
CA GLY A 227 16.20 -5.93 40.03
C GLY A 227 17.15 -6.07 38.84
N LEU A 228 18.45 -6.23 39.10
CA LEU A 228 19.45 -6.50 38.05
C LEU A 228 19.20 -7.85 37.38
N ARG A 229 18.82 -8.88 38.14
CA ARG A 229 18.49 -10.20 37.59
C ARG A 229 17.27 -10.13 36.67
N ARG A 230 16.20 -9.42 37.09
CA ARG A 230 15.03 -9.17 36.23
C ARG A 230 15.40 -8.39 34.98
N MET A 231 16.27 -7.39 35.08
CA MET A 231 16.74 -6.63 33.91
C MET A 231 17.52 -7.53 32.95
N GLN A 232 18.33 -8.45 33.46
CA GLN A 232 19.02 -9.44 32.64
C GLN A 232 18.04 -10.39 31.95
N GLU A 233 17.06 -10.94 32.68
CA GLU A 233 16.01 -11.80 32.12
C GLU A 233 15.20 -11.08 31.02
N ILE A 234 14.87 -9.80 31.24
CA ILE A 234 14.20 -8.95 30.23
C ILE A 234 15.10 -8.75 29.01
N ASN A 235 16.39 -8.48 29.19
CA ASN A 235 17.32 -8.30 28.07
C ASN A 235 17.51 -9.59 27.27
N GLU A 236 17.60 -10.75 27.94
CA GLU A 236 17.67 -12.05 27.29
C GLU A 236 16.38 -12.35 26.51
N SER A 237 15.21 -12.04 27.09
CA SER A 237 13.92 -12.16 26.42
C SER A 237 13.83 -11.25 25.18
N ASN A 238 14.22 -9.99 25.33
CA ASN A 238 14.20 -9.01 24.24
C ASN A 238 15.17 -9.42 23.12
N ALA A 239 16.36 -9.91 23.44
CA ALA A 239 17.30 -10.43 22.45
C ALA A 239 16.70 -11.62 21.67
N GLY A 240 15.99 -12.51 22.36
CA GLY A 240 15.25 -13.61 21.72
C GLY A 240 14.15 -13.12 20.77
N GLN A 241 13.36 -12.13 21.20
CA GLN A 241 12.31 -11.53 20.37
C GLN A 241 12.88 -10.83 19.14
N ILE A 242 13.97 -10.06 19.30
CA ILE A 242 14.66 -9.39 18.19
C ILE A 242 15.15 -10.42 17.17
N LYS A 243 15.72 -11.55 17.63
CA LYS A 243 16.15 -12.63 16.75
C LYS A 243 14.98 -13.25 15.98
N ALA A 244 13.87 -13.54 16.67
CA ALA A 244 12.67 -14.06 16.03
C ALA A 244 12.08 -13.08 15.00
N LEU A 245 12.09 -11.78 15.30
CA LEU A 245 11.69 -10.73 14.36
C LEU A 245 12.62 -10.70 13.14
N ALA A 246 13.94 -10.78 13.33
CA ALA A 246 14.90 -10.83 12.23
C ALA A 246 14.70 -12.07 11.34
N ASP A 247 14.47 -13.24 11.93
CA ASP A 247 14.17 -14.47 11.17
C ASP A 247 12.85 -14.35 10.40
N SER A 248 11.82 -13.73 11.00
CA SER A 248 10.56 -13.46 10.33
C SER A 248 10.71 -12.49 9.16
N GLN A 249 11.55 -11.46 9.30
CA GLN A 249 11.83 -10.49 8.26
C GLN A 249 12.60 -11.14 7.09
N ALA A 250 13.58 -12.00 7.39
CA ALA A 250 14.29 -12.77 6.37
C ALA A 250 13.34 -13.70 5.58
N LYS A 251 12.39 -14.33 6.28
CA LYS A 251 11.36 -15.18 5.64
C LYS A 251 10.41 -14.35 4.77
N LEU A 252 9.98 -13.18 5.24
CA LEU A 252 9.14 -12.27 4.44
C LEU A 252 9.87 -11.78 3.19
N GLN A 253 11.15 -11.43 3.31
CA GLN A 253 11.98 -11.04 2.16
C GLN A 253 12.07 -12.17 1.14
N SER A 254 12.30 -13.41 1.60
CA SER A 254 12.32 -14.60 0.74
C SER A 254 11.01 -14.81 -0.03
N ILE A 255 9.86 -14.62 0.64
CA ILE A 255 8.53 -14.72 -0.01
C ILE A 255 8.33 -13.60 -1.04
N VAL A 256 8.77 -12.38 -0.74
CA VAL A 256 8.70 -11.25 -1.68
C VAL A 256 9.54 -11.54 -2.93
N ASP A 257 10.77 -12.06 -2.75
CA ASP A 257 11.66 -12.40 -3.86
C ASP A 257 11.06 -13.55 -4.71
N GLN A 258 10.47 -14.57 -4.08
CA GLN A 258 9.76 -15.64 -4.78
C GLN A 258 8.56 -15.11 -5.56
N ASN A 259 7.75 -14.24 -4.97
CA ASN A 259 6.61 -13.62 -5.65
C ASN A 259 7.07 -12.78 -6.85
N ALA A 260 8.12 -11.97 -6.70
CA ALA A 260 8.70 -11.20 -7.80
C ALA A 260 9.14 -12.13 -8.94
N SER A 261 9.84 -13.22 -8.61
CA SER A 261 10.26 -14.22 -9.61
C SER A 261 9.07 -14.88 -10.32
N HIS A 262 8.00 -15.18 -9.58
CA HIS A 262 6.77 -15.77 -10.13
C HIS A 262 6.04 -14.80 -11.06
N TYR A 263 5.94 -13.53 -10.70
CA TYR A 263 5.37 -12.49 -11.57
C TYR A 263 6.19 -12.31 -12.86
N ILE A 264 7.52 -12.33 -12.78
CA ILE A 264 8.39 -12.28 -13.97
C ILE A 264 8.15 -13.51 -14.85
N ALA A 265 8.06 -14.71 -14.28
CA ALA A 265 7.79 -15.93 -15.02
C ALA A 265 6.42 -15.92 -15.71
N LEU A 266 5.37 -15.49 -15.00
CA LEU A 266 4.03 -15.33 -15.57
C LEU A 266 3.99 -14.28 -16.68
N SER A 267 4.67 -13.14 -16.49
CA SER A 267 4.79 -12.10 -17.51
C SER A 267 5.47 -12.63 -18.77
N ASN A 268 6.58 -13.35 -18.62
CA ASN A 268 7.30 -13.96 -19.75
C ASN A 268 6.45 -15.03 -20.46
N SER A 269 5.69 -15.83 -19.70
CA SER A 269 4.75 -16.81 -20.27
C SER A 269 3.62 -16.13 -21.05
N SER A 270 3.05 -15.06 -20.48
CA SER A 270 2.01 -14.25 -21.11
C SER A 270 2.50 -13.62 -22.42
N PHE A 271 3.71 -13.04 -22.42
CA PHE A 271 4.32 -12.48 -23.62
C PHE A 271 4.52 -13.52 -24.72
N LYS A 272 5.07 -14.69 -24.37
CA LYS A 272 5.23 -15.80 -25.33
C LYS A 272 3.88 -16.28 -25.88
N ASN A 273 2.88 -16.42 -25.03
CA ASN A 273 1.53 -16.80 -25.46
C ASN A 273 0.92 -15.75 -26.39
N GLN A 274 1.08 -14.45 -26.08
CA GLN A 274 0.59 -13.37 -26.93
C GLN A 274 1.28 -13.37 -28.31
N GLU A 275 2.58 -13.64 -28.35
CA GLU A 275 3.33 -13.77 -29.60
C GLU A 275 2.90 -15.00 -30.42
N GLN A 276 2.65 -16.13 -29.75
CA GLN A 276 2.10 -17.33 -30.39
C GLN A 276 0.69 -17.09 -30.93
N VAL A 277 -0.19 -16.42 -30.19
CA VAL A 277 -1.53 -16.06 -30.65
C VAL A 277 -1.44 -15.12 -31.84
N LYS A 278 -0.60 -14.08 -31.77
CA LYS A 278 -0.43 -13.12 -32.85
C LYS A 278 0.11 -13.78 -34.13
N SER A 279 1.11 -14.64 -34.01
CA SER A 279 1.65 -15.38 -35.15
C SER A 279 0.66 -16.41 -35.70
N GLY A 280 -0.09 -17.10 -34.84
CA GLY A 280 -1.16 -18.02 -35.23
C GLY A 280 -2.28 -17.32 -36.00
N VAL A 281 -2.76 -16.17 -35.51
CA VAL A 281 -3.76 -15.33 -36.20
C VAL A 281 -3.23 -14.82 -37.53
N GLY A 282 -1.97 -14.39 -37.59
CA GLY A 282 -1.32 -13.97 -38.84
C GLY A 282 -1.31 -15.09 -39.89
N ARG A 283 -0.87 -16.29 -39.51
CA ARG A 283 -0.87 -17.46 -40.41
C ARG A 283 -2.28 -17.87 -40.84
N ALA A 284 -3.24 -17.86 -39.92
CA ALA A 284 -4.63 -18.20 -40.22
C ALA A 284 -5.24 -17.21 -41.22
N ASN A 285 -4.98 -15.91 -41.05
CA ASN A 285 -5.43 -14.87 -41.97
C ASN A 285 -4.83 -15.06 -43.37
N GLU A 286 -3.52 -15.29 -43.47
CA GLU A 286 -2.89 -15.58 -44.77
C GLU A 286 -3.41 -16.86 -45.43
N GLY A 287 -3.68 -17.92 -44.64
CA GLY A 287 -4.29 -19.15 -45.11
C GLY A 287 -5.69 -18.91 -45.69
N TRP A 288 -6.52 -18.17 -44.96
CA TRP A 288 -7.86 -17.78 -45.39
C TRP A 288 -7.83 -16.96 -46.69
N TRP A 289 -6.94 -15.95 -46.79
CA TRP A 289 -6.79 -15.17 -48.02
C TRP A 289 -6.37 -16.03 -49.23
N ARG A 290 -5.50 -17.02 -49.02
CA ARG A 290 -5.10 -17.97 -50.08
C ARG A 290 -6.28 -18.83 -50.53
N GLU A 291 -7.07 -19.33 -49.59
CA GLU A 291 -8.26 -20.14 -49.90
C GLU A 291 -9.31 -19.33 -50.67
N VAL A 292 -9.62 -18.11 -50.21
CA VAL A 292 -10.56 -17.21 -50.89
C VAL A 292 -10.08 -16.89 -52.31
N LYS A 293 -8.79 -16.62 -52.49
CA LYS A 293 -8.21 -16.37 -53.81
C LYS A 293 -8.37 -17.58 -54.72
N SER A 294 -8.08 -18.79 -54.21
CA SER A 294 -8.25 -20.04 -54.96
C SER A 294 -9.72 -20.26 -55.35
N ALA A 295 -10.66 -20.03 -54.44
CA ALA A 295 -12.09 -20.13 -54.71
C ALA A 295 -12.56 -19.14 -55.78
N LEU A 296 -12.09 -17.89 -55.73
CA LEU A 296 -12.39 -16.87 -56.75
C LEU A 296 -11.84 -17.25 -58.12
N GLN A 297 -10.60 -17.76 -58.18
CA GLN A 297 -10.00 -18.23 -59.44
C GLN A 297 -10.77 -19.41 -60.04
N SER A 298 -11.17 -20.37 -59.19
CA SER A 298 -12.00 -21.50 -59.62
C SER A 298 -13.36 -21.07 -60.17
N ASN A 299 -14.03 -20.14 -59.47
CA ASN A 299 -15.33 -19.61 -59.91
C ASN A 299 -15.20 -18.84 -61.23
N ALA A 300 -14.16 -18.01 -61.39
CA ALA A 300 -13.88 -17.32 -62.65
C ALA A 300 -13.74 -18.30 -63.82
N GLY A 301 -13.00 -19.40 -63.64
CA GLY A 301 -12.87 -20.45 -64.66
C GLY A 301 -14.18 -21.18 -64.96
N GLN A 302 -15.06 -21.38 -63.96
CA GLN A 302 -16.39 -21.93 -64.19
C GLN A 302 -17.28 -20.98 -64.99
N ILE A 303 -17.23 -19.67 -64.71
CA ILE A 303 -17.97 -18.65 -65.48
C ILE A 303 -17.50 -18.63 -66.93
N GLU A 304 -16.18 -18.71 -67.16
CA GLU A 304 -15.60 -18.77 -68.51
C GLU A 304 -16.07 -20.02 -69.27
N ALA A 305 -16.00 -21.20 -68.64
CA ALA A 305 -16.48 -22.45 -69.24
C ALA A 305 -18.00 -22.42 -69.54
N LEU A 306 -18.81 -21.80 -68.67
CA LEU A 306 -20.24 -21.61 -68.92
C LEU A 306 -20.49 -20.64 -70.07
N ALA A 307 -19.72 -19.55 -70.18
CA ALA A 307 -19.82 -18.59 -71.28
C ALA A 307 -19.45 -19.26 -72.62
N ASP A 308 -18.39 -20.07 -72.64
CA ASP A 308 -18.01 -20.86 -73.82
C ASP A 308 -19.09 -21.88 -74.20
N GLY A 309 -19.66 -22.57 -73.19
CA GLY A 309 -20.78 -23.47 -73.39
C GLY A 309 -22.01 -22.77 -73.98
N GLN A 310 -22.34 -21.57 -73.50
CA GLN A 310 -23.41 -20.74 -74.06
C GLN A 310 -23.11 -20.30 -75.50
N MET A 311 -21.87 -19.92 -75.80
CA MET A 311 -21.47 -19.54 -77.15
C MET A 311 -21.55 -20.73 -78.12
N GLN A 312 -21.13 -21.92 -77.68
CA GLN A 312 -21.23 -23.15 -78.47
C GLN A 312 -22.69 -23.55 -78.70
N LEU A 313 -23.56 -23.43 -77.69
CA LEU A 313 -24.99 -23.67 -77.83
C LEU A 313 -25.62 -22.69 -78.82
N SER A 314 -25.33 -21.39 -78.72
CA SER A 314 -25.81 -20.38 -79.66
C SER A 314 -25.39 -20.70 -81.10
N ARG A 315 -24.12 -21.07 -81.34
CA ARG A 315 -23.65 -21.51 -82.66
C ARG A 315 -24.36 -22.76 -83.16
N THR A 316 -24.62 -23.72 -82.27
CA THR A 316 -25.36 -24.95 -82.60
C THR A 316 -26.81 -24.64 -82.95
N CYS A 317 -27.47 -23.76 -82.20
CA CYS A 317 -28.83 -23.29 -82.49
C CYS A 317 -28.89 -22.53 -83.82
N GLU A 318 -27.95 -21.63 -84.11
CA GLU A 318 -27.86 -20.96 -85.41
C GLU A 318 -27.69 -21.96 -86.56
N GLY A 319 -26.80 -22.96 -86.40
CA GLY A 319 -26.61 -24.01 -87.40
C GLY A 319 -27.86 -24.86 -87.62
N MET A 320 -28.59 -25.16 -86.54
CA MET A 320 -29.87 -25.87 -86.60
C MET A 320 -30.94 -25.04 -87.30
N ILE A 321 -31.06 -23.75 -86.97
CA ILE A 321 -32.01 -22.82 -87.63
C ILE A 321 -31.70 -22.74 -89.13
N ARG A 322 -30.44 -22.56 -89.54
CA ARG A 322 -30.05 -22.56 -90.96
C ARG A 322 -30.35 -23.89 -91.64
N SER A 323 -30.15 -25.00 -90.95
CA SER A 323 -30.49 -26.34 -91.47
C SER A 323 -31.99 -26.49 -91.65
N ILE A 324 -32.79 -26.02 -90.69
CA ILE A 324 -34.26 -25.98 -90.78
C ILE A 324 -34.71 -25.07 -91.92
N GLU A 325 -34.11 -23.89 -92.10
CA GLU A 325 -34.39 -23.00 -93.23
C GLU A 325 -34.05 -23.66 -94.56
N SER A 326 -32.91 -24.35 -94.67
CA SER A 326 -32.53 -25.09 -95.88
C SER A 326 -33.49 -26.25 -96.18
N LEU A 327 -33.95 -26.96 -95.15
CA LEU A 327 -34.98 -27.99 -95.26
C LEU A 327 -36.32 -27.35 -95.63
N GLY A 328 -36.68 -26.20 -95.07
CA GLY A 328 -37.88 -25.44 -95.39
C GLY A 328 -37.90 -24.97 -96.84
N HIS A 329 -36.77 -24.55 -97.41
CA HIS A 329 -36.66 -24.25 -98.84
C HIS A 329 -36.76 -25.51 -99.71
N THR A 330 -36.25 -26.65 -99.23
CA THR A 330 -36.32 -27.93 -99.95
C THR A 330 -37.74 -28.50 -99.92
N VAL A 331 -38.39 -28.49 -98.76
CA VAL A 331 -39.79 -28.89 -98.55
C VAL A 331 -40.72 -27.89 -99.19
N GLY A 332 -40.42 -26.59 -99.21
CA GLY A 332 -41.18 -25.58 -99.96
C GLY A 332 -41.18 -25.86 -101.46
N ARG A 333 -40.03 -26.25 -102.03
CA ARG A 333 -39.96 -26.72 -103.42
C ARG A 333 -40.74 -28.02 -103.64
N VAL A 334 -40.66 -28.98 -102.72
CA VAL A 334 -41.45 -30.23 -102.80
C VAL A 334 -42.95 -29.96 -102.61
N SER A 335 -43.32 -29.02 -101.75
CA SER A 335 -44.69 -28.59 -101.45
C SER A 335 -45.29 -27.83 -102.62
N ASP A 336 -44.57 -26.91 -103.26
CA ASP A 336 -45.01 -26.28 -104.52
C ASP A 336 -45.17 -27.30 -105.65
N THR A 337 -44.44 -28.43 -105.58
CA THR A 337 -44.60 -29.57 -106.51
C THR A 337 -45.75 -30.52 -106.11
N MET A 338 -46.18 -30.54 -104.84
CA MET A 338 -47.24 -31.42 -104.30
C MET A 338 -48.58 -30.70 -104.05
N SER A 339 -48.65 -29.36 -104.06
CA SER A 339 -49.91 -28.62 -103.92
C SER A 339 -50.83 -28.71 -105.15
N SER A 340 -50.47 -29.46 -106.19
CA SER A 340 -51.39 -29.93 -107.23
C SER A 340 -51.89 -31.37 -107.02
N ALA A 341 -51.55 -32.02 -105.91
CA ALA A 341 -51.93 -33.40 -105.66
C ALA A 341 -52.26 -33.63 -104.18
N LEU A 342 -53.57 -33.64 -103.94
CA LEU A 342 -54.29 -34.41 -102.92
C LEU A 342 -54.56 -33.72 -101.57
N SER A 343 -55.83 -33.33 -101.47
CA SER A 343 -56.66 -33.30 -100.29
C SER A 343 -56.73 -34.67 -99.59
N ASP A 344 -57.07 -34.62 -98.31
CA ASP A 344 -57.58 -35.68 -97.43
C ASP A 344 -56.53 -36.53 -96.67
N THR A 345 -56.44 -36.31 -95.36
CA THR A 345 -56.95 -37.25 -94.34
C THR A 345 -56.49 -36.80 -92.94
N ALA A 346 -57.45 -36.73 -92.02
CA ALA A 346 -57.28 -36.37 -90.62
C ALA A 346 -56.63 -37.47 -89.78
N SER A 347 -55.83 -37.10 -88.79
CA SER A 347 -56.15 -37.25 -87.35
C SER A 347 -54.92 -37.47 -86.46
N ASN A 348 -55.05 -36.89 -85.25
CA ASN A 348 -54.66 -37.45 -83.97
C ASN A 348 -53.26 -37.15 -83.36
N GLY A 349 -53.30 -36.51 -82.18
CA GLY A 349 -52.55 -36.99 -81.01
C GLY A 349 -51.38 -36.14 -80.49
N SER A 350 -51.67 -35.28 -79.50
CA SER A 350 -50.90 -35.00 -78.26
C SER A 350 -49.36 -35.12 -78.28
N SER A 351 -48.57 -34.17 -77.76
CA SER A 351 -48.52 -33.89 -76.31
C SER A 351 -47.66 -32.65 -76.00
N PHE A 352 -48.25 -31.77 -75.19
CA PHE A 352 -47.56 -30.86 -74.29
C PHE A 352 -46.99 -31.68 -73.11
N SER A 353 -45.69 -31.61 -72.82
CA SER A 353 -45.20 -31.65 -71.42
C SER A 353 -43.73 -31.24 -71.24
N THR A 354 -43.51 -30.42 -70.20
CA THR A 354 -42.32 -30.37 -69.33
C THR A 354 -41.00 -29.77 -69.82
N VAL A 355 -40.98 -28.42 -69.92
CA VAL A 355 -39.79 -27.60 -69.58
C VAL A 355 -40.06 -26.93 -68.24
N ALA A 356 -39.79 -27.63 -67.13
CA ALA A 356 -39.67 -27.02 -65.78
C ALA A 356 -39.28 -28.09 -64.74
N SER A 357 -38.03 -28.54 -64.75
CA SER A 357 -37.42 -29.15 -63.57
C SER A 357 -36.67 -28.07 -62.81
N GLN A 358 -37.40 -27.38 -61.93
CA GLN A 358 -36.84 -26.57 -60.86
C GLN A 358 -35.93 -27.46 -60.00
N ILE A 359 -34.62 -27.29 -60.11
CA ILE A 359 -33.67 -27.84 -59.12
C ILE A 359 -33.52 -26.78 -58.03
N LEU A 360 -34.49 -26.75 -57.11
CA LEU A 360 -34.30 -26.16 -55.79
C LEU A 360 -33.41 -27.14 -54.99
N PRO A 361 -32.26 -26.72 -54.45
CA PRO A 361 -31.50 -27.59 -53.56
C PRO A 361 -32.33 -27.90 -52.30
N PRO A 362 -32.32 -29.14 -51.79
CA PRO A 362 -33.09 -29.50 -50.62
C PRO A 362 -32.64 -28.69 -49.39
N PRO A 363 -33.57 -28.24 -48.53
CA PRO A 363 -33.24 -27.47 -47.34
C PRO A 363 -32.41 -28.32 -46.38
N ARG A 364 -31.18 -27.86 -46.10
CA ARG A 364 -30.31 -28.48 -45.10
C ARG A 364 -30.99 -28.38 -43.73
N LYS A 365 -31.29 -29.53 -43.12
CA LYS A 365 -31.71 -29.64 -41.72
C LYS A 365 -30.64 -29.00 -40.83
N LEU A 366 -30.91 -27.80 -40.34
CA LEU A 366 -30.09 -27.08 -39.37
C LEU A 366 -30.39 -27.62 -37.97
N ASN A 367 -30.13 -28.91 -37.73
CA ASN A 367 -30.10 -29.49 -36.39
C ASN A 367 -28.73 -29.22 -35.75
N ARG A 368 -28.36 -27.95 -35.58
CA ARG A 368 -27.38 -27.60 -34.56
C ARG A 368 -28.18 -27.43 -33.27
N LYS A 369 -28.26 -28.50 -32.48
CA LYS A 369 -28.40 -28.34 -31.03
C LYS A 369 -27.20 -27.47 -30.62
N ILE A 370 -27.42 -26.17 -30.46
CA ILE A 370 -26.50 -25.32 -29.71
C ILE A 370 -26.62 -25.85 -28.28
N LYS A 371 -25.76 -26.82 -27.97
CA LYS A 371 -25.55 -27.28 -26.60
C LYS A 371 -24.96 -26.08 -25.90
N GLY A 372 -25.79 -25.40 -25.10
CA GLY A 372 -25.39 -24.24 -24.32
C GLY A 372 -24.10 -24.57 -23.58
N VAL A 373 -23.06 -23.79 -23.86
CA VAL A 373 -21.88 -23.74 -23.01
C VAL A 373 -22.34 -22.97 -21.77
N TRP A 374 -22.52 -23.69 -20.68
CA TRP A 374 -22.56 -23.08 -19.37
C TRP A 374 -21.15 -22.60 -19.06
N TYR A 375 -20.99 -21.28 -18.91
CA TYR A 375 -19.80 -20.75 -18.26
C TYR A 375 -19.97 -21.06 -16.78
N GLU A 376 -19.28 -22.09 -16.30
CA GLU A 376 -18.97 -22.16 -14.88
C GLU A 376 -18.02 -21.00 -14.59
N TYR A 377 -18.50 -20.04 -13.81
CA TYR A 377 -17.63 -19.08 -13.14
C TYR A 377 -16.80 -19.88 -12.15
N ASP A 378 -15.56 -20.20 -12.55
CA ASP A 378 -14.53 -20.70 -11.64
C ASP A 378 -14.14 -19.56 -10.70
N ASN A 379 -14.85 -19.50 -9.57
CA ASN A 379 -14.49 -18.68 -8.43
C ASN A 379 -13.38 -19.40 -7.64
N SER A 380 -12.18 -18.85 -7.77
CA SER A 380 -11.02 -18.92 -6.87
C SER A 380 -9.87 -19.89 -7.20
N PRO A 381 -8.62 -19.44 -6.90
CA PRO A 381 -7.41 -20.11 -7.34
C PRO A 381 -6.91 -21.10 -6.29
N ALA A 382 -6.82 -22.39 -6.63
CA ALA A 382 -5.81 -23.32 -6.08
C ALA A 382 -6.04 -24.75 -6.60
N SER A 383 -5.17 -25.22 -7.49
CA SER A 383 -4.83 -26.65 -7.64
C SER A 383 -3.44 -26.79 -7.01
N SER A 384 -3.15 -27.71 -6.08
CA SER A 384 -3.12 -29.18 -6.27
C SER A 384 -2.80 -29.91 -4.93
N PRO A 385 -2.64 -31.25 -4.84
CA PRO A 385 -3.58 -32.36 -5.08
C PRO A 385 -3.77 -33.28 -3.84
N ARG A 386 -4.72 -34.22 -3.99
CA ARG A 386 -5.30 -35.21 -3.05
C ARG A 386 -4.33 -36.09 -2.21
N LYS A 387 -4.76 -36.42 -0.98
CA LYS A 387 -4.78 -37.79 -0.37
C LYS A 387 -5.71 -37.80 0.88
N SER A 388 -6.88 -38.45 0.78
CA SER A 388 -7.33 -39.65 1.54
C SER A 388 -7.47 -39.47 3.07
N VAL A 389 -8.68 -39.45 3.65
CA VAL A 389 -9.54 -40.58 4.08
C VAL A 389 -9.70 -40.51 5.62
N LEU A 390 -10.96 -40.65 6.09
CA LEU A 390 -11.44 -40.96 7.45
C LEU A 390 -11.01 -40.07 8.63
N ASP A 391 -11.97 -39.32 9.18
CA ASP A 391 -12.51 -39.49 10.55
C ASP A 391 -13.07 -38.16 11.06
N THR A 392 -14.40 -38.06 11.08
CA THR A 392 -15.12 -37.02 11.82
C THR A 392 -15.39 -37.50 13.24
N PRO A 393 -14.93 -36.80 14.29
CA PRO A 393 -15.46 -36.98 15.63
C PRO A 393 -16.79 -36.20 15.79
N PRO A 394 -17.77 -36.71 16.56
CA PRO A 394 -19.08 -36.08 16.66
C PRO A 394 -19.06 -34.84 17.57
N LYS A 395 -19.89 -33.86 17.19
CA LYS A 395 -20.25 -32.67 17.99
C LYS A 395 -21.09 -33.09 19.19
N SER A 396 -20.70 -32.67 20.39
CA SER A 396 -21.61 -32.42 21.51
C SER A 396 -21.90 -30.92 21.57
N PRO A 397 -23.17 -30.52 21.75
CA PRO A 397 -23.47 -29.80 22.98
C PRO A 397 -24.88 -30.10 23.50
N LEU A 398 -25.04 -30.21 24.82
CA LEU A 398 -26.27 -29.88 25.56
C LEU A 398 -25.91 -29.82 27.06
N SER A 399 -25.57 -28.62 27.54
CA SER A 399 -25.55 -28.32 28.98
C SER A 399 -26.94 -27.80 29.35
N ASN A 400 -27.68 -28.60 30.11
CA ASN A 400 -28.91 -28.21 30.76
C ASN A 400 -28.64 -27.91 32.25
N ARG A 401 -29.45 -26.96 32.72
CA ARG A 401 -29.43 -26.24 33.99
C ARG A 401 -30.14 -27.01 35.11
N ARG A 402 -29.72 -26.78 36.37
CA ARG A 402 -30.34 -27.16 37.68
C ARG A 402 -30.16 -28.64 38.06
N VAL A 403 -29.80 -29.02 39.29
CA VAL A 403 -30.11 -28.50 40.64
C VAL A 403 -28.85 -28.37 41.48
#